data_AF-A0A6G3WYX6-F1
#
_entry.id   AF-A0A6G3WYX6-F1
#
_cell.length_a   1.000
_cell.length_b   1.000
_cell.length_c   1.000
_cell.angle_alpha   90.00
_cell.angle_beta   90.00
_cell.angle_gamma   90.00
#
_symmetry.space_group_name_H-M   'P 1'
#
loop_
_entity.id
_entity.type
_entity.pdbx_description
1 polymer ?
#
loop_
_entity_poly.entity_id
_entity_poly.type
_entity_poly.pdbx_seq_one_letter_code
_entity_poly.pdbx_strand_id
1 'polypeptide(L)' 'MPEVVELHGFSVLVCDADGVAIADVQDALDHLIGAAFACAEVVAVPSARLDDRFFDLSTGLAGAILQKFANYRLRLV' A
#
# COMPACT_ATOMS: atom_id res chain seq x y z
N MET A 1 -9.89 11.75 0.59
CA MET A 1 -8.62 12.04 -0.13
C MET A 1 -7.51 11.48 0.74
N PRO A 2 -6.47 10.83 0.16
CA PRO A 2 -5.39 10.29 0.97
C PRO A 2 -4.69 11.42 1.74
N GLU A 3 -4.51 11.22 3.03
CA GLU A 3 -3.94 12.20 3.97
C GLU A 3 -2.57 11.71 4.43
N VAL A 4 -1.60 12.62 4.52
CA VAL A 4 -0.30 12.31 5.13
C VAL A 4 -0.32 12.78 6.57
N VAL A 5 -0.11 11.85 7.51
CA VAL A 5 -0.04 12.12 8.94
C VAL A 5 1.34 11.77 9.48
N GLU A 6 1.85 12.52 10.45
CA GLU A 6 3.06 12.11 11.17
C GLU A 6 2.72 11.21 12.35
N LEU A 7 3.25 9.99 12.35
CA LEU A 7 3.09 9.03 13.44
C LEU A 7 4.46 8.54 13.89
N HIS A 8 4.81 8.83 15.14
CA HIS A 8 6.08 8.41 15.76
C HIS A 8 7.33 8.79 14.95
N GLY A 9 7.31 9.93 14.27
CA GLY A 9 8.42 10.43 13.44
C GLY A 9 8.49 9.82 12.04
N PHE A 10 7.44 9.11 11.60
CA PHE A 10 7.29 8.64 10.23
C PHE A 10 6.15 9.37 9.53
N SER A 11 6.37 9.78 8.28
CA SER A 11 5.29 10.26 7.42
C SER A 11 4.49 9.06 6.89
N VAL A 12 3.20 9.01 7.24
CA VAL A 12 2.29 7.91 6.92
C VAL A 12 1.22 8.39 5.96
N LEU A 13 1.15 7.80 4.77
CA LEU A 13 0.07 8.00 3.83
C LEU A 13 -1.12 7.12 4.22
N VAL A 14 -2.19 7.73 4.72
CA VAL A 14 -3.43 7.04 5.08
C VAL A 14 -4.35 7.01 3.86
N CYS A 15 -4.67 5.81 3.40
CA CYS A 15 -5.56 5.58 2.29
C CYS A 15 -7.03 5.55 2.73
N ASP A 16 -7.90 6.20 1.97
CA ASP A 16 -9.35 6.09 2.12
C ASP A 16 -9.82 4.66 1.83
N ALA A 17 -10.88 4.20 2.50
CA ALA A 17 -11.47 2.88 2.29
C ALA A 17 -12.19 2.77 0.93
N ASP A 18 -12.81 3.86 0.47
CA ASP A 18 -13.52 3.95 -0.82
C ASP A 18 -12.57 4.20 -2.01
N GLY A 19 -11.26 4.04 -1.81
CA GLY A 19 -10.26 4.16 -2.86
C GLY A 19 -10.26 2.98 -3.84
N VAL A 20 -9.46 3.09 -4.89
CA VAL A 20 -9.31 2.04 -5.92
C VAL A 20 -8.87 0.73 -5.28
N ALA A 21 -9.55 -0.36 -5.64
CA ALA A 21 -9.20 -1.71 -5.21
C ALA A 21 -7.86 -2.14 -5.82
N ILE A 22 -7.09 -2.89 -5.04
CA ILE A 22 -5.75 -3.36 -5.38
C ILE A 22 -5.85 -4.85 -5.63
N ALA A 23 -5.99 -5.24 -6.90
CA ALA A 23 -6.19 -6.61 -7.33
C ALA A 23 -4.91 -7.26 -7.87
N ASP A 24 -3.92 -6.44 -8.25
CA ASP A 24 -2.62 -6.91 -8.69
C ASP A 24 -1.45 -5.99 -8.26
N VAL A 25 -0.25 -6.32 -8.73
CA VAL A 25 0.98 -5.57 -8.42
C VAL A 25 1.00 -4.21 -9.09
N GLN A 26 0.40 -4.07 -10.27
CA GLN A 26 0.36 -2.81 -11.02
C GLN A 26 -0.55 -1.81 -10.32
N ASP A 27 -1.71 -2.26 -9.83
CA ASP A 27 -2.60 -1.44 -9.02
C ASP A 27 -1.87 -0.88 -7.78
N ALA A 28 -1.08 -1.72 -7.10
CA ALA A 28 -0.30 -1.30 -5.95
C ALA A 28 0.79 -0.27 -6.32
N LEU A 29 1.44 -0.43 -7.47
CA LEU A 29 2.44 0.51 -7.96
C LEU A 29 1.82 1.88 -8.29
N ASP A 30 0.71 1.86 -9.03
CA ASP A 30 0.09 3.09 -9.55
C ASP A 30 -0.67 3.85 -8.45
N HIS A 31 -1.35 3.15 -7.55
CA HIS A 31 -2.27 3.77 -6.59
C HIS A 31 -1.74 3.89 -5.16
N LEU A 32 -0.71 3.14 -4.77
CA LEU A 32 -0.12 3.22 -3.43
C LEU A 32 1.30 3.79 -3.49
N ILE A 33 2.19 3.13 -4.23
CA ILE A 33 3.60 3.52 -4.27
C ILE A 33 3.78 4.86 -4.97
N GLY A 34 3.12 5.08 -6.11
CA GLY A 34 3.15 6.36 -6.82
C GLY A 34 2.67 7.53 -5.95
N ALA A 35 1.66 7.31 -5.12
CA ALA A 35 1.14 8.32 -4.20
C ALA A 35 2.07 8.57 -2.99
N ALA A 36 2.77 7.54 -2.50
CA ALA A 36 3.63 7.62 -1.34
C ALA A 36 5.06 8.10 -1.64
N PHE A 37 5.53 7.88 -2.87
CA PHE A 37 6.96 8.00 -3.23
C PHE A 37 7.61 9.35 -2.88
N ALA A 38 6.84 10.43 -2.88
CA ALA A 38 7.36 11.77 -2.61
C ALA A 38 7.12 12.28 -1.18
N CYS A 39 6.29 11.60 -0.37
CA CYS A 39 5.74 12.20 0.86
C CYS A 39 5.55 11.25 2.04
N ALA A 40 5.81 9.95 1.88
CA ALA A 40 5.58 8.99 2.95
C ALA A 40 6.65 7.88 2.99
N GLU A 41 6.89 7.40 4.20
CA GLU A 41 7.72 6.21 4.47
C GLU A 41 6.87 4.97 4.76
N VAL A 42 5.60 5.20 5.13
CA VAL A 42 4.63 4.18 5.50
C VAL A 42 3.34 4.45 4.74
N VAL A 43 2.69 3.40 4.25
CA VAL A 43 1.39 3.47 3.60
C VAL A 43 0.41 2.61 4.39
N ALA A 44 -0.61 3.25 4.97
CA ALA A 44 -1.67 2.59 5.68
C ALA A 44 -2.84 2.32 4.72
N VAL A 45 -3.11 1.06 4.42
CA VAL A 45 -4.13 0.66 3.43
C VAL A 45 -5.26 -0.10 4.11
N PRO A 46 -6.51 0.39 4.04
CA PRO A 46 -7.66 -0.38 4.51
C PRO A 46 -7.73 -1.73 3.84
N SER A 47 -7.89 -2.80 4.62
CA SER A 47 -7.94 -4.17 4.09
C SER A 47 -9.03 -4.38 3.04
N ALA A 48 -10.13 -3.62 3.13
CA ALA A 48 -11.22 -3.63 2.15
C ALA A 48 -10.80 -3.20 0.73
N ARG A 49 -9.65 -2.52 0.59
CA ARG A 49 -9.06 -2.18 -0.72
C ARG A 49 -8.21 -3.29 -1.28
N LEU A 50 -7.81 -4.27 -0.49
CA LEU A 50 -7.00 -5.40 -0.97
C LEU A 50 -7.96 -6.50 -1.43
N ASP A 51 -7.75 -7.01 -2.64
CA ASP A 51 -8.45 -8.20 -3.13
C ASP A 51 -8.20 -9.38 -2.17
N ASP A 52 -9.22 -10.22 -1.94
CA ASP A 52 -9.14 -11.36 -1.00
C ASP A 52 -7.95 -12.29 -1.29
N ARG A 53 -7.53 -12.39 -2.57
CA ARG A 53 -6.34 -13.15 -2.99
C ARG A 53 -5.05 -12.65 -2.36
N PHE A 54 -5.00 -11.39 -1.93
CA PHE A 54 -3.87 -10.86 -1.16
C PHE A 54 -3.66 -11.68 0.13
N PHE A 55 -4.73 -12.04 0.82
CA PHE A 55 -4.66 -12.79 2.06
C PHE A 55 -4.46 -14.29 1.83
N ASP A 56 -4.76 -14.79 0.64
CA ASP A 56 -4.38 -16.14 0.20
C ASP A 56 -2.92 -16.16 -0.27
N LEU A 57 -2.01 -16.48 0.66
CA LEU A 57 -0.57 -16.52 0.40
C LEU A 57 -0.17 -17.54 -0.68
N SER A 58 -1.00 -18.54 -0.97
CA SER A 58 -0.71 -19.53 -2.02
C SER A 58 -0.72 -18.91 -3.42
N THR A 59 -1.42 -17.78 -3.59
CA THR A 59 -1.46 -17.02 -4.85
C THR A 59 -0.14 -16.30 -5.15
N GLY A 60 0.69 -16.07 -4.13
CA GLY A 60 1.92 -15.27 -4.24
C GLY A 60 1.70 -13.76 -4.41
N LEU A 61 0.44 -13.29 -4.45
CA LEU A 61 0.11 -11.87 -4.68
C LEU A 61 0.67 -10.96 -3.57
N ALA A 62 0.43 -11.30 -2.30
CA ALA A 62 0.98 -10.53 -1.19
C ALA A 62 2.50 -10.45 -1.23
N GLY A 63 3.18 -11.56 -1.52
CA GLY A 63 4.64 -11.59 -1.66
C GLY A 63 5.13 -10.63 -2.74
N ALA A 64 4.48 -10.65 -3.92
CA ALA A 64 4.84 -9.79 -5.04
C ALA A 64 4.62 -8.30 -4.72
N ILE A 65 3.51 -7.95 -4.06
CA ILE A 65 3.21 -6.57 -3.64
C ILE A 65 4.21 -6.12 -2.57
N LEU A 66 4.37 -6.89 -1.48
CA LEU A 66 5.29 -6.55 -0.38
C LEU A 66 6.74 -6.40 -0.85
N GLN A 67 7.16 -7.22 -1.82
CA GLN A 67 8.48 -7.09 -2.43
C GLN A 67 8.66 -5.74 -3.13
N LYS A 68 7.63 -5.19 -3.79
CA LYS A 68 7.70 -3.83 -4.35
C LYS A 68 7.86 -2.79 -3.25
N PHE A 69 7.04 -2.84 -2.20
CA PHE A 69 7.18 -1.93 -1.06
C PHE A 69 8.60 -1.95 -0.48
N ALA A 70 9.17 -3.14 -0.26
CA ALA A 70 10.54 -3.30 0.20
C ALA A 70 11.58 -2.69 -0.78
N ASN A 71 11.43 -2.92 -2.08
CA ASN A 71 12.33 -2.37 -3.10
C ASN A 71 12.34 -0.83 -3.10
N TYR A 72 11.18 -0.21 -2.86
CA TYR A 72 11.04 1.24 -2.76
C TYR A 72 11.28 1.79 -1.34
N ARG A 73 11.69 0.93 -0.39
CA ARG A 73 11.91 1.28 1.02
C ARG A 73 10.67 1.88 1.71
N LEU A 74 9.49 1.49 1.25
CA LEU A 74 8.22 1.84 1.86
C LEU A 74 7.76 0.69 2.77
N ARG A 75 7.03 1.03 3.83
CA ARG A 75 6.36 0.06 4.70
C ARG A 75 4.86 0.04 4.40
N LEU A 76 4.28 -1.15 4.25
CA LEU A 76 2.83 -1.34 4.14
C LEU A 76 2.29 -1.74 5.52
N VAL A 77 1.24 -1.06 5.98
CA VAL A 77 0.57 -1.32 7.27
C VAL A 77 -0.95 -1.29 7.14
#